data_AF-A0A8H5BNT0-F1
#
_entry.id   AF-A0A8H5BNT0-F1
#
_cell.length_a   1.000
_cell.length_b   1.000
_cell.length_c   1.000
_cell.angle_alpha   90.00
_cell.angle_beta   90.00
_cell.angle_gamma   90.00
#
_symmetry.space_group_name_H-M   'P 1'
#
loop_
_entity.id
_entity.type
_entity.pdbx_description
1 polymer ?
#
loop_
_entity_poly.entity_id
_entity_poly.type
_entity_poly.pdbx_seq_one_letter_code
_entity_poly.pdbx_strand_id
1 'polypeptide(L)'
;MATDDSNAALHNLKAELSRARSTADRLKDQLANSERPSRVLAQENTVLRQENEDLKEQLRLTAQQLAEAMAALGRAMEYIQHSVATVEGNELKSDGLSERNEVEVGVIAYDQKSMLGATDALAVLSCILSQEVAQTASSSAGATENVPYTTEPLVSPAPTGGQDKCGSMVTPQHAAPRTGTKPAMSKRRRTQVRAEVSSDKVMTALKSPKTRPARTVAAENPEMGTEKTTKTLVELYDEWARNMFVASPQADVLQQEVWHLYQSTFPTFSPGYPLCAAEELIHHMPAVFPGAKLMVVGTSDKKYVVSGIARK
;
A
#
# COMPACT_ATOMS: atom_id res chain seq x y z
N MET A 1 -54.99 -7.86 -59.43
CA MET A 1 -54.32 -6.61 -59.01
C MET A 1 -54.24 -6.44 -57.49
N ALA A 2 -55.17 -6.96 -56.67
CA ALA A 2 -55.07 -6.87 -55.20
C ALA A 2 -54.00 -7.78 -54.53
N THR A 3 -53.36 -8.68 -55.29
CA THR A 3 -52.36 -9.63 -54.76
C THR A 3 -50.95 -9.04 -54.66
N ASP A 4 -50.64 -8.05 -55.49
CA ASP A 4 -49.27 -7.50 -55.57
C ASP A 4 -48.96 -6.57 -54.39
N ASP A 5 -49.96 -5.80 -53.92
CA ASP A 5 -49.84 -4.93 -52.75
C ASP A 5 -49.64 -5.75 -51.45
N SER A 6 -50.29 -6.92 -51.35
CA SER A 6 -50.15 -7.81 -50.18
C SER A 6 -48.74 -8.42 -50.09
N ASN A 7 -48.15 -8.78 -51.23
CA ASN A 7 -46.78 -9.29 -51.29
C ASN A 7 -45.77 -8.22 -50.89
N ALA A 8 -45.95 -6.98 -51.33
CA ALA A 8 -45.09 -5.86 -50.95
C ALA A 8 -45.12 -5.59 -49.42
N ALA A 9 -46.32 -5.62 -48.81
CA ALA A 9 -46.48 -5.46 -47.36
C ALA A 9 -45.77 -6.59 -46.57
N LEU A 10 -45.86 -7.83 -47.05
CA LEU A 10 -45.19 -8.98 -46.42
C LEU A 10 -43.66 -8.90 -46.51
N HIS A 11 -43.12 -8.41 -47.63
CA HIS A 11 -41.68 -8.17 -47.75
C HIS A 11 -41.20 -7.06 -46.82
N ASN A 12 -41.96 -5.98 -46.66
CA ASN A 12 -41.62 -4.90 -45.73
C ASN A 12 -41.63 -5.40 -44.28
N LEU A 13 -42.66 -6.14 -43.87
CA LEU A 13 -42.73 -6.73 -42.52
C LEU A 13 -41.57 -7.70 -42.25
N LYS A 14 -41.17 -8.53 -43.23
CA LYS A 14 -39.99 -9.39 -43.09
C LYS A 14 -38.70 -8.57 -42.92
N ALA A 15 -38.56 -7.49 -43.67
CA ALA A 15 -37.40 -6.60 -43.56
C ALA A 15 -37.35 -5.92 -42.18
N GLU A 16 -38.49 -5.41 -41.69
CA GLU A 16 -38.60 -4.83 -40.35
C GLU A 16 -38.30 -5.84 -39.26
N LEU A 17 -38.84 -7.06 -39.35
CA LEU A 17 -38.57 -8.12 -38.38
C LEU A 17 -37.09 -8.54 -38.39
N SER A 18 -36.45 -8.53 -39.57
CA SER A 18 -35.00 -8.77 -39.67
C SER A 18 -34.18 -7.65 -39.02
N ARG A 19 -34.59 -6.38 -39.20
CA ARG A 19 -33.93 -5.24 -38.53
C ARG A 19 -34.12 -5.32 -37.02
N ALA A 20 -35.34 -5.59 -36.56
CA ALA A 20 -35.67 -5.72 -35.14
C ALA A 20 -34.86 -6.84 -34.46
N ARG A 21 -34.68 -7.99 -35.14
CA ARG A 21 -33.81 -9.07 -34.65
C ARG A 21 -32.34 -8.62 -34.55
N SER A 22 -31.81 -7.98 -35.60
CA SER A 22 -30.44 -7.47 -35.57
C SER A 22 -30.21 -6.44 -34.45
N THR A 23 -31.18 -5.56 -34.20
CA THR A 23 -31.10 -4.61 -33.07
C THR A 23 -31.17 -5.32 -31.72
N ALA A 24 -32.00 -6.36 -31.59
CA ALA A 24 -32.11 -7.13 -30.35
C ALA A 24 -30.81 -7.89 -30.05
N ASP A 25 -30.18 -8.50 -31.06
CA ASP A 25 -28.88 -9.17 -30.92
C ASP A 25 -27.79 -8.18 -30.51
N ARG A 26 -27.75 -6.99 -31.14
CA ARG A 26 -26.79 -5.93 -30.78
C ARG A 26 -26.97 -5.45 -29.34
N LEU A 27 -28.21 -5.26 -28.88
CA LEU A 27 -28.49 -4.87 -27.49
C LEU A 27 -28.14 -5.99 -26.50
N LYS A 28 -28.36 -7.26 -26.87
CA LYS A 28 -27.96 -8.41 -26.08
C LYS A 28 -26.44 -8.49 -25.91
N ASP A 29 -25.69 -8.22 -26.97
CA ASP A 29 -24.22 -8.17 -26.92
C ASP A 29 -23.73 -6.97 -26.09
N GLN A 30 -24.38 -5.81 -26.21
CA GLN A 30 -24.08 -4.65 -25.36
C GLN A 30 -24.34 -4.92 -23.88
N LEU A 31 -25.45 -5.58 -23.55
CA LEU A 31 -25.76 -5.98 -22.18
C LEU A 31 -24.72 -6.96 -21.64
N ALA A 32 -24.38 -8.00 -22.41
CA ALA A 32 -23.36 -8.97 -22.05
C ALA A 32 -21.97 -8.34 -21.84
N ASN A 33 -21.62 -7.33 -22.66
CA ASN A 33 -20.38 -6.57 -22.47
C ASN A 33 -20.44 -5.63 -21.26
N SER A 34 -21.61 -5.05 -20.94
CA SER A 34 -21.77 -4.18 -19.77
C SER A 34 -21.70 -4.94 -18.44
N GLU A 35 -22.04 -6.23 -18.43
CA GLU A 35 -21.92 -7.09 -17.24
C GLU A 35 -20.48 -7.51 -16.93
N ARG A 36 -19.59 -7.52 -17.93
CA ARG A 36 -18.18 -7.91 -17.73
C ARG A 36 -17.45 -7.01 -16.73
N PRO A 37 -17.51 -5.67 -16.83
CA PRO A 37 -16.95 -4.78 -15.80
C PRO A 37 -17.49 -5.08 -14.40
N SER A 38 -18.79 -5.34 -14.25
CA SER A 38 -19.38 -5.63 -12.94
C SER A 38 -18.84 -6.92 -12.32
N ARG A 39 -18.55 -7.95 -13.11
CA ARG A 39 -17.94 -9.20 -12.62
C ARG A 39 -16.48 -9.01 -12.25
N VAL A 40 -15.73 -8.25 -13.05
CA VAL A 40 -14.33 -7.92 -12.76
C VAL A 40 -14.23 -7.12 -11.46
N LEU A 41 -15.06 -6.09 -11.28
CA LEU A 41 -15.12 -5.31 -10.05
C LEU A 41 -15.55 -6.13 -8.83
N ALA A 42 -16.47 -7.08 -9.00
CA ALA A 42 -16.86 -7.98 -7.92
C ALA A 42 -15.70 -8.90 -7.50
N GLN A 43 -14.95 -9.44 -8.47
CA GLN A 43 -13.78 -10.27 -8.21
C GLN A 43 -12.65 -9.46 -7.53
N GLU A 44 -12.36 -8.26 -8.02
CA GLU A 44 -11.37 -7.37 -7.42
C GLU A 44 -11.72 -7.02 -5.96
N ASN A 45 -12.99 -6.73 -5.68
CA ASN A 45 -13.46 -6.52 -4.30
C ASN A 45 -13.29 -7.76 -3.41
N THR A 46 -13.40 -8.98 -3.94
CA THR A 46 -13.15 -10.19 -3.15
C THR A 46 -11.68 -10.37 -2.83
N VAL A 47 -10.77 -10.05 -3.77
CA VAL A 47 -9.32 -10.08 -3.55
C VAL A 47 -8.92 -9.05 -2.49
N LEU A 48 -9.38 -7.81 -2.63
CA LEU A 48 -9.09 -6.75 -1.66
C LEU A 48 -9.60 -7.08 -0.25
N ARG A 49 -10.75 -7.76 -0.12
CA ARG A 49 -11.23 -8.23 1.18
C ARG A 49 -10.32 -9.29 1.78
N GLN A 50 -9.84 -10.21 0.97
CA GLN A 50 -8.91 -11.24 1.45
C GLN A 50 -7.60 -10.62 1.92
N GLU A 51 -7.01 -9.72 1.13
CA GLU A 51 -5.76 -9.02 1.49
C GLU A 51 -5.92 -8.21 2.78
N ASN A 52 -7.08 -7.57 2.98
CA ASN A 52 -7.37 -6.85 4.23
C ASN A 52 -7.46 -7.79 5.45
N GLU A 53 -8.02 -8.99 5.30
CA GLU A 53 -8.05 -9.96 6.40
C GLU A 53 -6.65 -10.52 6.69
N ASP A 54 -5.84 -10.78 5.66
CA ASP A 54 -4.45 -11.24 5.82
C ASP A 54 -3.60 -10.18 6.53
N LEU A 55 -3.74 -8.89 6.16
CA LEU A 55 -3.06 -7.77 6.84
C LEU A 55 -3.49 -7.62 8.30
N LYS A 56 -4.78 -7.81 8.62
CA LYS A 56 -5.25 -7.78 10.01
C LYS A 56 -4.64 -8.91 10.83
N GLU A 57 -4.51 -10.10 10.26
CA GLU A 57 -3.91 -11.23 10.96
C GLU A 57 -2.41 -11.01 11.17
N GLN A 58 -1.70 -10.45 10.19
CA GLN A 58 -0.31 -10.02 10.36
C GLN A 58 -0.16 -9.02 11.51
N LEU A 59 -0.98 -7.97 11.52
CA LEU A 59 -0.95 -6.97 12.59
C LEU A 59 -1.24 -7.58 13.98
N ARG A 60 -2.16 -8.56 14.05
CA ARG A 60 -2.47 -9.29 15.28
C ARG A 60 -1.26 -10.09 15.78
N LEU A 61 -0.54 -10.75 14.87
CA LEU A 61 0.66 -11.53 15.19
C LEU A 61 1.80 -10.62 15.65
N THR A 62 2.06 -9.50 14.97
CA THR A 62 3.07 -8.51 15.39
C THR A 62 2.75 -7.97 16.79
N ALA A 63 1.48 -7.60 17.04
CA ALA A 63 1.06 -7.11 18.36
C ALA A 63 1.26 -8.15 19.47
N GLN A 64 1.02 -9.44 19.16
CA GLN A 64 1.27 -10.53 20.10
C GLN A 64 2.78 -10.69 20.39
N GLN A 65 3.63 -10.67 19.36
CA GLN A 65 5.08 -10.75 19.53
C GLN A 65 5.63 -9.59 20.36
N LEU A 66 5.12 -8.37 20.14
CA LEU A 66 5.49 -7.20 20.92
C LEU A 66 5.08 -7.34 22.39
N ALA A 67 3.88 -7.87 22.66
CA ALA A 67 3.41 -8.14 24.02
C ALA A 67 4.28 -9.18 24.74
N GLU A 68 4.66 -10.26 24.04
CA GLU A 68 5.56 -11.30 24.57
C GLU A 68 6.96 -10.74 24.88
N ALA A 69 7.50 -9.89 24.00
CA ALA A 69 8.77 -9.20 24.21
C ALA A 69 8.74 -8.26 25.42
N MET A 70 7.68 -7.44 25.56
CA MET A 70 7.51 -6.57 26.73
C MET A 70 7.38 -7.37 28.03
N ALA A 71 6.68 -8.50 28.01
CA ALA A 71 6.58 -9.39 29.17
C ALA A 71 7.93 -10.03 29.53
N ALA A 72 8.76 -10.38 28.54
CA ALA A 72 10.11 -10.87 28.78
C ALA A 72 11.02 -9.81 29.41
N LEU A 73 10.93 -8.57 28.94
CA LEU A 73 11.66 -7.44 29.51
C LEU A 73 11.24 -7.16 30.96
N GLY A 74 9.95 -7.25 31.26
CA GLY A 74 9.43 -7.13 32.63
C GLY A 74 10.03 -8.19 33.58
N ARG A 75 10.09 -9.46 33.16
CA ARG A 75 10.72 -10.54 33.96
C ARG A 75 12.22 -10.31 34.18
N ALA A 76 12.92 -9.81 33.17
CA ALA A 76 14.34 -9.48 33.30
C ALA A 76 14.58 -8.35 34.30
N MET A 77 13.73 -7.32 34.30
CA MET A 77 13.79 -6.24 35.29
C MET A 77 13.52 -6.72 36.72
N GLU A 78 12.53 -7.59 36.91
CA GLU A 78 12.25 -8.19 38.23
C GLU A 78 13.44 -9.00 38.75
N TYR A 79 14.13 -9.74 37.87
CA TYR A 79 15.35 -10.48 38.23
C TYR A 79 16.46 -9.55 38.70
N ILE A 80 16.72 -8.45 37.97
CA ILE A 80 17.73 -7.45 38.32
C ILE A 80 17.39 -6.77 39.67
N GLN A 81 16.12 -6.45 39.91
CA GLN A 81 15.71 -5.88 41.20
C GLN A 81 15.95 -6.85 42.36
N HIS A 82 15.67 -8.15 42.15
CA HIS A 82 15.94 -9.18 43.15
C HIS A 82 17.44 -9.37 43.42
N SER A 83 18.29 -9.33 42.38
CA SER A 83 19.73 -9.47 42.55
C SER A 83 20.34 -8.27 43.28
N VAL A 84 19.88 -7.04 42.98
CA VAL A 84 20.33 -5.83 43.69
C VAL A 84 19.94 -5.91 45.18
N ALA A 85 18.70 -6.30 45.49
CA ALA A 85 18.25 -6.43 46.87
C ALA A 85 19.01 -7.50 47.68
N THR A 86 19.51 -8.56 47.03
CA THR A 86 20.31 -9.60 47.70
C THR A 86 21.74 -9.15 48.00
N VAL A 87 22.33 -8.29 47.15
CA VAL A 87 23.67 -7.72 47.39
C VAL A 87 23.64 -6.76 48.59
N GLU A 88 22.66 -5.85 48.65
CA GLU A 88 22.52 -4.90 49.77
C GLU A 88 22.29 -5.60 51.12
N GLY A 89 21.61 -6.75 51.14
CA GLY A 89 21.37 -7.53 52.35
C GLY A 89 22.62 -8.21 52.93
N ASN A 90 23.67 -8.43 52.12
CA ASN A 90 24.88 -9.13 52.54
C ASN A 90 26.00 -8.18 53.02
N GLU A 91 26.02 -6.91 52.62
CA GLU A 91 27.04 -5.94 53.09
C GLU A 91 26.95 -5.69 54.61
N LEU A 92 25.77 -5.79 55.20
CA LEU A 92 25.53 -5.52 56.63
C LEU A 92 26.01 -6.62 57.59
N LYS A 93 26.62 -7.70 57.11
CA LYS A 93 27.16 -8.80 57.95
C LYS A 93 28.69 -8.95 57.91
N SER A 94 29.41 -8.03 57.27
CA SER A 94 30.84 -8.17 57.00
C SER A 94 31.79 -7.41 57.94
N ASP A 95 31.41 -7.21 59.21
CA ASP A 95 32.39 -6.83 60.24
C ASP A 95 33.21 -8.07 60.66
N GLY A 96 34.27 -8.41 59.91
CA GLY A 96 35.35 -9.22 60.50
C GLY A 96 36.20 -10.17 59.65
N LEU A 97 36.16 -10.19 58.31
CA LEU A 97 37.02 -11.10 57.53
C LEU A 97 37.67 -10.42 56.31
N SER A 98 38.92 -9.96 56.50
CA SER A 98 39.68 -9.09 55.60
C SER A 98 40.56 -9.82 54.55
N GLU A 99 40.44 -11.14 54.31
CA GLU A 99 41.48 -11.87 53.55
C GLU A 99 41.01 -12.89 52.49
N ARG A 100 39.78 -12.79 51.94
CA ARG A 100 39.31 -13.72 50.88
C ARG A 100 38.73 -13.06 49.61
N ASN A 101 39.26 -11.91 49.20
CA ASN A 101 38.65 -11.07 48.16
C ASN A 101 39.06 -11.32 46.69
N GLU A 102 39.59 -12.49 46.31
CA GLU A 102 39.92 -12.77 44.88
C GLU A 102 38.92 -13.70 44.17
N VAL A 103 37.99 -14.36 44.87
CA VAL A 103 37.10 -15.36 44.26
C VAL A 103 35.73 -14.79 43.84
N GLU A 104 35.29 -13.64 44.38
CA GLU A 104 33.93 -13.12 44.15
C GLU A 104 33.78 -12.23 42.89
N VAL A 105 34.88 -11.77 42.29
CA VAL A 105 34.83 -11.00 41.02
C VAL A 105 34.40 -11.88 39.83
N GLY A 106 34.52 -13.21 39.95
CA GLY A 106 34.12 -14.16 38.91
C GLY A 106 32.61 -14.32 38.70
N VAL A 107 31.78 -13.93 39.67
CA VAL A 107 30.31 -14.10 39.58
C VAL A 107 29.66 -12.95 38.79
N ILE A 108 30.25 -11.76 38.81
CA ILE A 108 29.76 -10.60 38.03
C ILE A 108 30.04 -10.77 36.52
N ALA A 109 31.05 -11.56 36.15
CA ALA A 109 31.36 -11.86 34.75
C ALA A 109 30.35 -12.80 34.07
N TYR A 110 29.54 -13.55 34.84
CA TYR A 110 28.59 -14.52 34.28
C TYR A 110 27.28 -13.89 33.79
N ASP A 111 26.98 -12.62 34.11
CA ASP A 111 25.70 -11.99 33.77
C ASP A 111 25.75 -11.04 32.55
N GLN A 112 26.95 -10.66 32.07
CA GLN A 112 27.08 -9.90 30.82
C GLN A 112 26.54 -10.67 29.61
N LYS A 113 26.65 -12.02 29.61
CA LYS A 113 26.14 -12.87 28.52
C LYS A 113 24.60 -12.88 28.46
N SER A 114 23.93 -12.64 29.57
CA SER A 114 22.46 -12.50 29.66
C SER A 114 22.00 -11.12 29.15
N MET A 115 22.74 -10.05 29.51
CA MET A 115 22.48 -8.69 28.97
C MET A 115 22.77 -8.55 27.48
N LEU A 116 23.75 -9.28 26.94
CA LEU A 116 24.00 -9.33 25.49
C LEU A 116 22.79 -9.91 24.72
N GLY A 117 22.10 -10.91 25.28
CA GLY A 117 20.87 -11.44 24.69
C GLY A 117 19.71 -10.42 24.66
N ALA A 118 19.62 -9.54 25.66
CA ALA A 118 18.60 -8.48 25.69
C ALA A 118 18.87 -7.35 24.69
N THR A 119 20.15 -7.03 24.45
CA THR A 119 20.55 -6.04 23.45
C THR A 119 20.34 -6.55 22.03
N ASP A 120 20.65 -7.82 21.77
CA ASP A 120 20.35 -8.46 20.49
C ASP A 120 18.83 -8.54 20.24
N ALA A 121 18.03 -8.82 21.27
CA ALA A 121 16.56 -8.81 21.16
C ALA A 121 16.01 -7.41 20.83
N LEU A 122 16.56 -6.35 21.44
CA LEU A 122 16.19 -4.96 21.12
C LEU A 122 16.62 -4.56 19.70
N ALA A 123 17.77 -5.03 19.22
CA ALA A 123 18.21 -4.80 17.85
C ALA A 123 17.28 -5.48 16.82
N VAL A 124 16.84 -6.71 17.10
CA VAL A 124 15.86 -7.41 16.26
C VAL A 124 14.51 -6.67 16.26
N LEU A 125 14.02 -6.23 17.41
CA LEU A 125 12.78 -5.44 17.50
C LEU A 125 12.88 -4.10 16.77
N SER A 126 14.02 -3.40 16.88
CA SER A 126 14.25 -2.16 16.13
C SER A 126 14.27 -2.38 14.62
N CYS A 127 14.83 -3.51 14.16
CA CYS A 127 14.85 -3.87 12.75
C CYS A 127 13.44 -4.19 12.22
N ILE A 128 12.65 -4.97 12.97
CA ILE A 128 11.26 -5.30 12.62
C ILE A 128 10.40 -4.04 12.55
N LEU A 129 10.47 -3.16 13.56
CA LEU A 129 9.72 -1.90 13.57
C LEU A 129 10.10 -0.98 12.40
N SER A 130 11.39 -0.92 12.05
CA SER A 130 11.85 -0.13 10.91
C SER A 130 11.31 -0.67 9.57
N GLN A 131 11.22 -2.00 9.44
CA GLN A 131 10.70 -2.66 8.25
C GLN A 131 9.18 -2.45 8.10
N GLU A 132 8.43 -2.50 9.20
CA GLU A 132 6.97 -2.26 9.21
C GLU A 132 6.61 -0.79 8.95
N VAL A 133 7.40 0.16 9.47
CA VAL A 133 7.24 1.59 9.14
C VAL A 133 7.49 1.83 7.64
N ALA A 134 8.47 1.16 7.05
CA ALA A 134 8.72 1.24 5.61
C ALA A 134 7.58 0.64 4.77
N GLN A 135 6.98 -0.46 5.21
CA GLN A 135 5.85 -1.12 4.53
C GLN A 135 4.54 -0.32 4.64
N THR A 136 4.24 0.25 5.81
CA THR A 136 3.03 1.06 6.03
C THR A 136 3.09 2.39 5.28
N ALA A 137 4.26 3.04 5.21
CA ALA A 137 4.47 4.24 4.40
C ALA A 137 4.28 3.97 2.89
N SER A 138 4.58 2.75 2.43
CA SER A 138 4.41 2.36 1.03
C SER A 138 2.95 2.08 0.65
N SER A 139 2.11 1.69 1.61
CA SER A 139 0.71 1.29 1.37
C SER A 139 -0.29 2.47 1.48
N SER A 140 0.02 3.51 2.29
CA SER A 140 -0.90 4.66 2.45
C SER A 140 -0.83 5.70 1.32
N ALA A 141 0.15 5.63 0.43
CA ALA A 141 0.31 6.59 -0.68
C ALA A 141 -0.65 6.33 -1.87
N GLY A 142 -1.37 5.20 -1.87
CA GLY A 142 -2.22 4.78 -3.01
C GLY A 142 -3.68 5.27 -3.00
N ALA A 143 -4.14 6.02 -1.99
CA ALA A 143 -5.57 6.28 -1.78
C ALA A 143 -6.02 7.75 -1.95
N THR A 144 -5.29 8.58 -2.72
CA THR A 144 -5.84 9.87 -3.19
C THR A 144 -6.29 9.74 -4.63
N GLU A 145 -7.57 9.43 -4.75
CA GLU A 145 -8.35 9.26 -5.97
C GLU A 145 -8.30 10.52 -6.84
N ASN A 146 -7.91 10.34 -8.09
CA ASN A 146 -8.00 11.33 -9.16
C ASN A 146 -9.48 11.72 -9.37
N VAL A 147 -9.87 12.90 -8.88
CA VAL A 147 -11.09 13.57 -9.35
C VAL A 147 -10.77 14.12 -10.75
N PRO A 148 -11.46 13.66 -11.81
CA PRO A 148 -11.26 14.23 -13.14
C PRO A 148 -11.80 15.67 -13.15
N TYR A 149 -10.91 16.64 -13.36
CA TYR A 149 -11.30 18.00 -13.70
C TYR A 149 -11.91 17.99 -15.11
N THR A 150 -13.23 17.83 -15.19
CA THR A 150 -13.99 18.15 -16.39
C THR A 150 -13.89 19.65 -16.60
N THR A 151 -13.07 20.06 -17.56
CA THR A 151 -12.95 21.45 -17.97
C THR A 151 -14.13 21.78 -18.89
N GLU A 152 -15.20 22.36 -18.33
CA GLU A 152 -16.25 22.96 -19.17
C GLU A 152 -15.74 24.26 -19.80
N PRO A 153 -15.97 24.49 -21.11
CA PRO A 153 -15.67 25.76 -21.73
C PRO A 153 -16.70 26.82 -21.30
N LEU A 154 -16.21 27.86 -20.63
CA LEU A 154 -16.96 29.05 -20.24
C LEU A 154 -17.44 29.79 -21.51
N VAL A 155 -18.70 29.60 -21.91
CA VAL A 155 -19.36 30.44 -22.92
C VAL A 155 -19.92 31.68 -22.22
N SER A 156 -19.34 32.84 -22.52
CA SER A 156 -19.87 34.14 -22.08
C SER A 156 -21.25 34.41 -22.68
N PRO A 157 -22.27 34.78 -21.88
CA PRO A 157 -23.51 35.33 -22.42
C PRO A 157 -23.34 36.84 -22.66
N ALA A 158 -23.79 37.28 -23.84
CA ALA A 158 -23.91 38.68 -24.21
C ALA A 158 -24.96 39.42 -23.35
N PRO A 159 -24.83 40.74 -23.14
CA PRO A 159 -25.75 41.51 -22.32
C PRO A 159 -27.01 41.81 -23.13
N THR A 160 -28.16 41.34 -22.65
CA THR A 160 -29.46 41.85 -23.12
C THR A 160 -30.09 42.62 -21.97
N GLY A 161 -30.24 43.93 -22.16
CA GLY A 161 -30.93 44.81 -21.23
C GLY A 161 -32.42 44.50 -21.17
N GLY A 162 -33.00 44.75 -20.00
CA GLY A 162 -34.44 44.65 -19.77
C GLY A 162 -34.76 45.11 -18.36
N GLN A 163 -35.19 46.37 -18.24
CA GLN A 163 -35.83 46.92 -17.05
C GLN A 163 -37.16 46.21 -16.79
N ASP A 164 -37.52 46.06 -15.51
CA ASP A 164 -38.84 46.35 -14.90
C ASP A 164 -38.97 45.56 -13.58
N LYS A 165 -38.87 46.25 -12.42
CA LYS A 165 -39.95 46.84 -11.61
C LYS A 165 -40.63 45.88 -10.62
N CYS A 166 -40.52 46.31 -9.35
CA CYS A 166 -41.54 46.28 -8.28
C CYS A 166 -41.93 44.97 -7.56
N GLY A 167 -41.99 45.08 -6.23
CA GLY A 167 -42.73 44.19 -5.30
C GLY A 167 -41.84 43.63 -4.19
N SER A 168 -41.49 44.40 -3.14
CA SER A 168 -42.29 44.69 -1.93
C SER A 168 -42.59 43.49 -1.02
N MET A 169 -42.08 43.62 0.21
CA MET A 169 -42.59 43.14 1.50
C MET A 169 -42.86 41.64 1.72
N VAL A 170 -42.24 41.08 2.77
CA VAL A 170 -42.87 40.80 4.09
C VAL A 170 -41.90 39.94 4.91
N THR A 171 -41.39 40.49 6.01
CA THR A 171 -40.97 39.75 7.21
C THR A 171 -42.22 39.45 8.06
N PRO A 172 -42.26 38.33 8.81
CA PRO A 172 -42.09 38.53 10.25
C PRO A 172 -41.34 37.42 11.02
N GLN A 173 -40.81 37.86 12.16
CA GLN A 173 -40.35 37.11 13.33
C GLN A 173 -41.41 36.16 13.91
N HIS A 174 -41.00 35.02 14.50
CA HIS A 174 -41.12 34.76 15.95
C HIS A 174 -40.72 33.32 16.37
N ALA A 175 -40.03 33.25 17.53
CA ALA A 175 -40.14 32.24 18.61
C ALA A 175 -39.73 30.77 18.32
N ALA A 176 -39.11 29.96 19.19
CA ALA A 176 -38.68 30.00 20.59
C ALA A 176 -37.77 28.75 20.83
N PRO A 177 -37.06 28.63 21.97
CA PRO A 177 -36.06 27.58 22.19
C PRO A 177 -36.70 26.31 22.76
N ARG A 178 -36.27 25.13 22.28
CA ARG A 178 -36.65 23.84 22.88
C ARG A 178 -35.57 23.32 23.81
N THR A 179 -36.07 22.98 24.98
CA THR A 179 -35.46 22.50 26.21
C THR A 179 -34.70 21.18 26.05
N GLY A 180 -33.67 21.04 26.88
CA GLY A 180 -32.75 19.91 26.89
C GLY A 180 -33.37 18.57 27.31
N THR A 181 -32.68 17.51 26.89
CA THR A 181 -32.95 16.13 27.28
C THR A 181 -31.65 15.55 27.82
N LYS A 182 -31.68 15.11 29.08
CA LYS A 182 -30.56 14.48 29.79
C LYS A 182 -30.28 13.09 29.20
N PRO A 183 -29.02 12.65 29.08
CA PRO A 183 -28.69 11.29 28.69
C PRO A 183 -28.89 10.33 29.88
N ALA A 184 -29.70 9.30 29.66
CA ALA A 184 -29.87 8.19 30.60
C ALA A 184 -28.63 7.27 30.56
N MET A 185 -28.04 7.03 31.74
CA MET A 185 -26.91 6.13 31.93
C MET A 185 -27.34 4.67 31.72
N SER A 186 -26.88 4.06 30.63
CA SER A 186 -27.06 2.63 30.39
C SER A 186 -25.87 1.84 30.95
N LYS A 187 -26.07 1.23 32.11
CA LYS A 187 -25.18 0.22 32.69
C LYS A 187 -25.21 -1.04 31.83
N ARG A 188 -24.26 -1.22 30.92
CA ARG A 188 -24.00 -2.53 30.29
C ARG A 188 -23.03 -3.33 31.13
N ARG A 189 -23.58 -4.39 31.75
CA ARG A 189 -22.87 -5.47 32.42
C ARG A 189 -21.92 -6.15 31.43
N ARG A 190 -20.64 -6.22 31.80
CA ARG A 190 -19.58 -6.94 31.10
C ARG A 190 -19.61 -8.39 31.59
N THR A 191 -20.16 -9.30 30.80
CA THR A 191 -20.05 -10.75 31.01
C THR A 191 -18.70 -11.21 30.48
N GLN A 192 -17.86 -11.70 31.39
CA GLN A 192 -16.54 -12.27 31.11
C GLN A 192 -16.74 -13.76 30.82
N VAL A 193 -16.66 -14.17 29.55
CA VAL A 193 -16.61 -15.58 29.17
C VAL A 193 -15.14 -15.98 29.14
N ARG A 194 -14.75 -16.77 30.15
CA ARG A 194 -13.47 -17.45 30.26
C ARG A 194 -13.52 -18.68 29.34
N ALA A 195 -12.83 -18.62 28.21
CA ALA A 195 -12.58 -19.79 27.38
C ALA A 195 -11.29 -20.46 27.86
N GLU A 196 -11.43 -21.65 28.43
CA GLU A 196 -10.33 -22.58 28.69
C GLU A 196 -9.92 -23.22 27.36
N VAL A 197 -8.68 -22.98 26.92
CA VAL A 197 -8.10 -23.70 25.79
C VAL A 197 -7.33 -24.88 26.35
N SER A 198 -7.94 -26.06 26.21
CA SER A 198 -7.31 -27.36 26.44
C SER A 198 -6.23 -27.59 25.37
N SER A 199 -5.00 -27.88 25.83
CA SER A 199 -3.89 -28.33 24.99
C SER A 199 -3.90 -29.86 24.92
N ASP A 200 -4.37 -30.41 23.80
CA ASP A 200 -4.16 -31.81 23.45
C ASP A 200 -3.37 -31.95 22.15
N LYS A 201 -2.10 -32.32 22.34
CA LYS A 201 -1.30 -33.28 21.56
C LYS A 201 -2.05 -33.99 20.40
N VAL A 202 -1.56 -33.83 19.17
CA VAL A 202 -1.43 -34.96 18.21
C VAL A 202 -0.21 -34.73 17.30
N MET A 203 0.80 -35.59 17.47
CA MET A 203 1.82 -35.86 16.45
C MET A 203 1.19 -36.65 15.31
N THR A 204 1.53 -36.39 14.04
CA THR A 204 1.73 -37.47 13.06
C THR A 204 2.39 -37.02 11.74
N ALA A 205 3.52 -37.66 11.46
CA ALA A 205 3.93 -38.25 10.19
C ALA A 205 4.08 -37.37 8.92
N LEU A 206 5.31 -36.89 8.72
CA LEU A 206 5.91 -36.67 7.40
C LEU A 206 5.94 -37.99 6.59
N LYS A 207 5.30 -37.99 5.43
CA LYS A 207 5.51 -38.99 4.36
C LYS A 207 5.92 -38.28 3.08
N SER A 208 7.20 -38.39 2.72
CA SER A 208 7.71 -38.05 1.40
C SER A 208 7.41 -39.19 0.41
N PRO A 209 6.99 -38.88 -0.84
CA PRO A 209 7.19 -39.79 -1.97
C PRO A 209 8.05 -39.11 -3.04
N LYS A 210 9.26 -39.62 -3.29
CA LYS A 210 9.56 -40.69 -4.25
C LYS A 210 9.77 -40.14 -5.67
N THR A 211 11.03 -39.82 -5.92
CA THR A 211 11.67 -39.57 -7.21
C THR A 211 11.36 -40.67 -8.22
N ARG A 212 10.99 -40.29 -9.44
CA ARG A 212 10.88 -41.18 -10.60
C ARG A 212 11.77 -40.64 -11.73
N PRO A 213 12.69 -41.44 -12.30
CA PRO A 213 13.46 -41.04 -13.46
C PRO A 213 12.75 -41.50 -14.74
N ALA A 214 12.46 -40.59 -15.66
CA ALA A 214 12.07 -40.88 -17.05
C ALA A 214 11.89 -39.54 -17.78
N ARG A 215 12.26 -39.34 -19.04
CA ARG A 215 13.00 -40.11 -20.05
C ARG A 215 13.20 -39.07 -21.15
N THR A 216 14.43 -38.90 -21.61
CA THR A 216 14.80 -37.96 -22.67
C THR A 216 14.05 -38.30 -23.95
N VAL A 217 13.28 -37.34 -24.48
CA VAL A 217 12.85 -37.33 -25.87
C VAL A 217 13.23 -35.97 -26.41
N ALA A 218 14.22 -35.96 -27.30
CA ALA A 218 14.67 -34.79 -28.01
C ALA A 218 13.53 -34.30 -28.89
N ALA A 219 12.95 -33.16 -28.53
CA ALA A 219 12.21 -32.31 -29.44
C ALA A 219 13.11 -31.09 -29.67
N GLU A 220 13.53 -30.92 -30.93
CA GLU A 220 14.25 -29.75 -31.42
C GLU A 220 13.40 -28.52 -31.14
N ASN A 221 13.70 -27.83 -30.03
CA ASN A 221 13.22 -26.49 -29.76
C ASN A 221 14.11 -25.52 -30.53
N PRO A 222 13.56 -24.54 -31.26
CA PRO A 222 14.36 -23.50 -31.84
C PRO A 222 15.04 -22.75 -30.69
N GLU A 223 16.38 -22.74 -30.71
CA GLU A 223 17.22 -22.00 -29.78
C GLU A 223 16.87 -20.50 -29.85
N MET A 224 15.87 -20.07 -29.08
CA MET A 224 15.90 -18.73 -28.51
C MET A 224 17.06 -18.73 -27.54
N GLY A 225 18.18 -18.14 -27.97
CA GLY A 225 19.31 -17.84 -27.12
C GLY A 225 18.81 -17.20 -25.83
N THR A 226 18.86 -17.95 -24.75
CA THR A 226 18.64 -17.48 -23.38
C THR A 226 19.85 -16.70 -22.92
N GLU A 227 20.29 -15.76 -23.76
CA GLU A 227 21.16 -14.68 -23.33
C GLU A 227 20.29 -13.77 -22.46
N LYS A 228 20.09 -14.22 -21.21
CA LYS A 228 19.66 -13.40 -20.11
C LYS A 228 20.76 -12.36 -19.93
N THR A 229 20.74 -11.35 -20.79
CA THR A 229 21.47 -10.11 -20.60
C THR A 229 20.94 -9.59 -19.28
N THR A 230 21.71 -9.83 -18.23
CA THR A 230 21.54 -9.22 -16.91
C THR A 230 21.83 -7.74 -17.13
N LYS A 231 20.83 -7.02 -17.67
CA LYS A 231 20.89 -5.59 -17.79
C LYS A 231 21.20 -5.04 -16.42
N THR A 232 22.22 -4.21 -16.35
CA THR A 232 22.56 -3.55 -15.10
C THR A 232 21.41 -2.65 -14.65
N LEU A 233 21.28 -2.38 -13.36
CA LEU A 233 20.26 -1.46 -12.83
C LEU A 233 20.28 -0.11 -13.54
N VAL A 234 21.48 0.36 -13.91
CA VAL A 234 21.70 1.59 -14.66
C VAL A 234 21.01 1.55 -16.02
N GLU A 235 21.14 0.45 -16.76
CA GLU A 235 20.50 0.28 -18.08
C GLU A 235 18.96 0.30 -17.99
N LEU A 236 18.40 -0.28 -16.92
CA LEU A 236 16.95 -0.27 -16.69
C LEU A 236 16.45 1.15 -16.41
N TYR A 237 17.21 1.95 -15.66
CA TYR A 237 16.85 3.35 -15.39
C TYR A 237 16.99 4.22 -16.64
N ASP A 238 18.03 4.01 -17.45
CA ASP A 238 18.20 4.70 -18.72
C ASP A 238 17.03 4.43 -19.66
N GLU A 239 16.65 3.16 -19.80
CA GLU A 239 15.55 2.74 -20.66
C GLU A 239 14.22 3.30 -20.17
N TRP A 240 13.95 3.23 -18.87
CA TRP A 240 12.76 3.82 -18.26
C TRP A 240 12.69 5.33 -18.47
N ALA A 241 13.78 6.06 -18.19
CA ALA A 241 13.81 7.50 -18.32
C ALA A 241 13.58 7.94 -19.78
N ARG A 242 14.20 7.25 -20.74
CA ARG A 242 13.95 7.46 -22.18
C ARG A 242 12.52 7.12 -22.60
N ASN A 243 11.84 6.20 -21.91
CA ASN A 243 10.45 5.85 -22.19
C ASN A 243 9.45 6.84 -21.60
N MET A 244 9.76 7.47 -20.47
CA MET A 244 8.87 8.42 -19.79
C MET A 244 9.06 9.87 -20.24
N PHE A 245 10.28 10.24 -20.65
CA PHE A 245 10.63 11.62 -20.95
C PHE A 245 11.23 11.77 -22.35
N VAL A 246 11.13 12.99 -22.88
CA VAL A 246 11.73 13.41 -24.14
C VAL A 246 12.53 14.69 -23.91
N ALA A 247 13.66 14.83 -24.60
CA ALA A 247 14.46 16.05 -24.54
C ALA A 247 13.67 17.23 -25.11
N SER A 248 13.52 18.29 -24.32
CA SER A 248 12.79 19.50 -24.70
C SER A 248 13.43 20.72 -24.03
N PRO A 249 14.23 21.52 -24.76
CA PRO A 249 15.03 22.62 -24.18
C PRO A 249 14.23 23.72 -23.47
N GLN A 250 12.93 23.81 -23.72
CA GLN A 250 12.05 24.84 -23.16
C GLN A 250 11.12 24.31 -22.06
N ALA A 251 11.12 23.00 -21.83
CA ALA A 251 10.28 22.38 -20.83
C ALA A 251 11.07 22.08 -19.57
N ASP A 252 10.39 22.23 -18.44
CA ASP A 252 10.89 21.92 -17.12
C ASP A 252 9.94 20.91 -16.48
N VAL A 253 10.50 19.87 -15.85
CA VAL A 253 9.74 18.89 -15.05
C VAL A 253 10.14 19.02 -13.60
N LEU A 254 9.19 18.96 -12.66
CA LEU A 254 9.50 19.00 -11.23
C LEU A 254 10.31 17.75 -10.85
N GLN A 255 11.38 17.91 -10.07
CA GLN A 255 12.15 16.76 -9.55
C GLN A 255 11.26 15.79 -8.77
N GLN A 256 10.30 16.33 -8.00
CA GLN A 256 9.30 15.55 -7.30
C GLN A 256 8.45 14.71 -8.27
N GLU A 257 8.05 15.25 -9.41
CA GLU A 257 7.24 14.51 -10.40
C GLU A 257 8.02 13.33 -11.01
N VAL A 258 9.30 13.53 -11.33
CA VAL A 258 10.19 12.46 -11.80
C VAL A 258 10.25 11.32 -10.79
N TRP A 259 10.43 11.64 -9.50
CA TRP A 259 10.47 10.65 -8.44
C TRP A 259 9.14 9.91 -8.26
N HIS A 260 8.01 10.60 -8.33
CA HIS A 260 6.69 9.95 -8.21
C HIS A 260 6.41 9.00 -9.39
N LEU A 261 6.80 9.38 -10.61
CA LEU A 261 6.72 8.51 -11.78
C LEU A 261 7.60 7.27 -11.65
N TYR A 262 8.77 7.41 -11.04
CA TYR A 262 9.65 6.29 -10.76
C TYR A 262 9.03 5.34 -9.73
N GLN A 263 8.57 5.88 -8.61
CA GLN A 263 7.91 5.11 -7.55
C GLN A 263 6.62 4.43 -7.99
N SER A 264 5.94 4.91 -9.03
CA SER A 264 4.77 4.22 -9.58
C SER A 264 5.12 3.09 -10.53
N THR A 265 6.34 3.09 -11.10
CA THR A 265 6.77 2.10 -12.09
C THR A 265 7.56 0.95 -11.49
N PHE A 266 8.47 1.22 -10.54
CA PHE A 266 9.42 0.24 -10.01
C PHE A 266 9.00 -0.65 -8.82
N PRO A 267 7.87 -0.46 -8.10
CA PRO A 267 7.51 -1.32 -6.97
C PRO A 267 7.41 -2.80 -7.32
N THR A 268 6.97 -3.12 -8.53
CA THR A 268 6.83 -4.50 -9.02
C THR A 268 8.17 -5.23 -9.13
N PHE A 269 9.29 -4.50 -9.22
CA PHE A 269 10.64 -5.05 -9.35
C PHE A 269 11.43 -5.06 -8.03
N SER A 270 10.86 -4.51 -6.96
CA SER A 270 11.48 -4.39 -5.63
C SER A 270 12.06 -5.69 -5.05
N PRO A 271 11.46 -6.90 -5.22
CA PRO A 271 11.97 -8.11 -4.59
C PRO A 271 13.38 -8.53 -5.03
N GLY A 272 13.84 -8.07 -6.20
CA GLY A 272 15.17 -8.39 -6.74
C GLY A 272 16.07 -7.18 -6.95
N TYR A 273 15.53 -5.97 -6.81
CA TYR A 273 16.21 -4.73 -7.17
C TYR A 273 15.89 -3.66 -6.12
N PRO A 274 16.87 -3.23 -5.31
CA PRO A 274 16.65 -2.12 -4.39
C PRO A 274 16.25 -0.87 -5.18
N LEU A 275 15.23 -0.16 -4.68
CA LEU A 275 14.80 1.11 -5.28
C LEU A 275 15.94 2.13 -5.16
N CYS A 276 16.24 2.82 -6.25
CA CYS A 276 17.21 3.90 -6.28
C CYS A 276 16.73 5.05 -5.39
N ALA A 277 17.63 5.71 -4.67
CA ALA A 277 17.26 6.89 -3.90
C ALA A 277 16.81 8.03 -4.83
N ALA A 278 15.89 8.89 -4.37
CA ALA A 278 15.40 10.01 -5.18
C ALA A 278 16.54 10.90 -5.71
N GLU A 279 17.54 11.19 -4.86
CA GLU A 279 18.69 12.02 -5.22
C GLU A 279 19.55 11.40 -6.33
N GLU A 280 19.83 10.10 -6.23
CA GLU A 280 20.59 9.35 -7.24
C GLU A 280 19.87 9.36 -8.59
N LEU A 281 18.56 9.10 -8.60
CA LEU A 281 17.73 9.13 -9.80
C LEU A 281 17.77 10.51 -10.46
N ILE A 282 17.56 11.58 -9.67
CA ILE A 282 17.53 12.96 -10.17
C ILE A 282 18.90 13.35 -10.74
N HIS A 283 19.99 12.99 -10.07
CA HIS A 283 21.36 13.27 -10.52
C HIS A 283 21.74 12.47 -11.78
N HIS A 284 21.06 11.37 -12.05
CA HIS A 284 21.28 10.56 -13.25
C HIS A 284 20.59 11.11 -14.51
N MET A 285 19.55 11.94 -14.36
CA MET A 285 18.79 12.50 -15.49
C MET A 285 19.65 13.24 -16.54
N PRO A 286 20.65 14.07 -16.17
CA PRO A 286 21.56 14.70 -17.13
C PRO A 286 22.45 13.71 -17.92
N ALA A 287 22.73 12.53 -17.37
CA ALA A 287 23.46 11.49 -18.09
C ALA A 287 22.59 10.85 -19.19
N VAL A 288 21.29 10.66 -18.91
CA VAL A 288 20.31 10.14 -19.89
C VAL A 288 19.97 11.18 -20.95
N PHE A 289 19.83 12.43 -20.54
CA PHE A 289 19.46 13.57 -21.39
C PHE A 289 20.54 14.65 -21.32
N PRO A 290 21.52 14.68 -22.24
CA PRO A 290 22.66 15.61 -22.18
C PRO A 290 22.31 17.11 -22.16
N GLY A 291 21.08 17.48 -22.55
CA GLY A 291 20.57 18.86 -22.46
C GLY A 291 19.91 19.20 -21.13
N ALA A 292 19.73 18.23 -20.25
CA ALA A 292 19.01 18.40 -19.00
C ALA A 292 19.88 19.05 -17.91
N LYS A 293 19.30 19.95 -17.12
CA LYS A 293 19.98 20.65 -16.03
C LYS A 293 19.12 20.66 -14.78
N LEU A 294 19.74 20.43 -13.62
CA LEU A 294 19.08 20.56 -12.33
C LEU A 294 19.09 22.04 -11.93
N MET A 295 17.90 22.60 -11.71
CA MET A 295 17.72 24.01 -11.40
C MET A 295 16.75 24.19 -10.24
N VAL A 296 16.87 25.33 -9.55
CA VAL A 296 15.92 25.78 -8.54
C VAL A 296 15.26 27.04 -9.05
N VAL A 297 13.95 27.00 -9.24
CA VAL A 297 13.14 28.12 -9.74
C VAL A 297 12.31 28.69 -8.60
N GLY A 298 12.30 30.02 -8.45
CA GLY A 298 11.49 30.75 -7.47
C GLY A 298 12.30 31.41 -6.35
N THR A 299 11.87 32.61 -5.93
CA THR A 299 12.47 33.39 -4.84
C THR A 299 11.83 33.13 -3.49
N SER A 300 10.50 32.96 -3.44
CA SER A 300 9.74 32.64 -2.21
C SER A 300 9.53 31.14 -2.02
N ASP A 301 9.10 30.44 -3.07
CA ASP A 301 8.85 29.00 -3.06
C ASP A 301 9.87 28.31 -3.99
N LYS A 302 10.96 27.80 -3.40
CA LYS A 302 12.01 27.09 -4.14
C LYS A 302 11.46 25.80 -4.72
N LYS A 303 11.23 25.78 -6.03
CA LYS A 303 10.86 24.58 -6.79
C LYS A 303 12.09 23.97 -7.43
N TYR A 304 12.33 22.71 -7.16
CA TYR A 304 13.43 21.96 -7.77
C TYR A 304 12.94 21.34 -9.07
N VAL A 305 13.57 21.72 -10.18
CA VAL A 305 13.20 21.29 -11.53
C VAL A 305 14.36 20.65 -12.26
N VAL A 306 14.03 19.78 -13.21
CA VAL A 306 14.93 19.28 -14.24
C VAL A 306 14.53 20.00 -15.54
N SER A 307 15.33 21.00 -15.91
CA SER A 307 15.12 21.76 -17.15
C SER A 307 15.67 21.00 -18.34
N GLY A 308 15.06 21.14 -19.52
CA GLY A 308 15.52 20.50 -20.75
C GLY A 308 14.86 19.16 -21.07
N ILE A 309 13.83 18.78 -20.30
CA ILE A 309 13.06 17.55 -20.51
C ILE A 309 11.55 17.85 -20.42
N ALA A 310 10.75 17.08 -21.15
CA ALA A 310 9.30 17.06 -21.05
C ALA A 310 8.82 15.62 -20.83
N ARG A 311 7.69 15.47 -20.15
CA ARG A 311 6.98 14.19 -20.10
C ARG A 311 6.42 13.85 -21.49
N LYS A 312 6.57 12.60 -21.91
CA LYS A 312 5.98 12.09 -23.15
C LYS A 312 4.47 11.95 -23.07
#